data_AF-A0A9D7ILA3-F1
#
_entry.id   AF-A0A9D7ILA3-F1
#
_cell.length_a   1.000
_cell.length_b   1.000
_cell.length_c   1.000
_cell.angle_alpha   90.00
_cell.angle_beta   90.00
_cell.angle_gamma   90.00
#
_symmetry.space_group_name_H-M   'P 1'
#
loop_
_entity.id
_entity.type
_entity.pdbx_description
1 polymer ?
#
loop_
_entity_poly.entity_id
_entity_poly.type
_entity_poly.pdbx_seq_one_letter_code
_entity_poly.pdbx_strand_id
1 'polypeptide(L)'
;MKMIEGFSGIAPRSGGAKVKYQLWIDENGAMYAQIIENIVKAKRKRGTHTTNLYRVTDYLDYRFIRARDWVLVGIDPKTFEEAAPVRDFNEAGFLKAILKHLFPKPMV
;
A
#
# COMPACT_ATOMS: atom_id res chain seq x y z
N MET A 1 2.16 13.31 11.46
CA MET A 1 1.30 12.28 10.84
C MET A 1 0.59 11.48 11.90
N LYS A 2 -0.63 10.99 11.64
CA LYS A 2 -1.35 10.08 12.53
C LYS A 2 -2.08 8.99 11.75
N MET A 3 -2.16 7.80 12.34
CA MET A 3 -3.01 6.74 11.83
C MET A 3 -4.49 7.13 11.97
N ILE A 4 -5.33 6.76 10.99
CA ILE A 4 -6.79 6.91 11.10
C ILE A 4 -7.32 5.83 12.03
N GLU A 5 -7.70 6.23 13.25
CA GLU A 5 -8.22 5.34 14.27
C GLU A 5 -9.50 4.64 13.80
N GLY A 6 -9.65 3.36 14.19
CA GLY A 6 -10.80 2.54 13.81
C GLY A 6 -10.80 2.04 12.36
N PHE A 7 -9.91 2.53 11.49
CA PHE A 7 -9.82 2.04 10.11
C PHE A 7 -8.84 0.86 9.96
N SER A 8 -9.30 -0.21 9.32
CA SER A 8 -8.43 -1.23 8.72
C SER A 8 -9.05 -1.73 7.43
N GLY A 9 -8.27 -1.74 6.36
CA GLY A 9 -8.73 -2.18 5.04
C GLY A 9 -8.16 -3.54 4.66
N ILE A 10 -8.93 -4.29 3.86
CA ILE A 10 -8.48 -5.55 3.26
C ILE A 10 -8.67 -5.46 1.75
N ALA A 11 -7.58 -5.30 1.00
CA ALA A 11 -7.59 -5.22 -0.46
C ALA A 11 -7.46 -6.61 -1.11
N PRO A 12 -8.33 -6.98 -2.07
CA PRO A 12 -8.20 -8.24 -2.80
C PRO A 12 -7.01 -8.21 -3.78
N ARG A 13 -6.32 -9.34 -3.91
CA ARG A 13 -5.26 -9.60 -4.89
C ARG A 13 -5.62 -10.78 -5.78
N SER A 14 -4.92 -10.90 -6.90
CA SER A 14 -5.03 -12.05 -7.81
C SER A 14 -4.74 -13.37 -7.08
N GLY A 15 -5.38 -14.45 -7.53
CA GLY A 15 -5.20 -15.79 -6.92
C GLY A 15 -5.86 -15.95 -5.55
N GLY A 16 -6.77 -15.05 -5.17
CA GLY A 16 -7.50 -15.11 -3.89
C GLY A 16 -6.68 -14.71 -2.66
N ALA A 17 -5.49 -14.15 -2.86
CA ALA A 17 -4.73 -13.49 -1.81
C ALA A 17 -5.37 -12.13 -1.44
N LYS A 18 -5.07 -11.62 -0.26
CA LYS A 18 -5.52 -10.30 0.21
C LYS A 18 -4.38 -9.56 0.89
N VAL A 19 -4.46 -8.24 0.97
CA VAL A 19 -3.53 -7.40 1.72
C VAL A 19 -4.30 -6.60 2.77
N LYS A 20 -3.87 -6.70 4.02
CA LYS A 20 -4.35 -5.85 5.11
C LYS A 20 -3.53 -4.58 5.12
N TYR A 21 -4.19 -3.44 5.27
CA TYR A 21 -3.55 -2.13 5.32
C TYR A 21 -4.23 -1.20 6.32
N GLN A 22 -3.51 -0.15 6.69
CA GLN A 22 -3.98 0.98 7.46
C GLN A 22 -3.80 2.27 6.67
N LEU A 23 -4.55 3.29 7.05
CA LEU A 23 -4.44 4.63 6.49
C LEU A 23 -3.91 5.59 7.53
N TRP A 24 -3.11 6.53 7.05
CA TRP A 24 -2.54 7.61 7.82
C TRP A 24 -2.86 8.93 7.13
N ILE A 25 -2.91 9.99 7.92
CA ILE A 25 -3.11 11.36 7.44
C ILE A 25 -2.05 12.27 8.07
N ASP A 26 -1.48 13.16 7.27
CA ASP A 26 -0.63 14.23 7.78
C ASP A 26 -1.46 15.46 8.21
N GLU A 27 -0.78 16.50 8.69
CA GLU A 27 -1.42 17.76 9.11
C GLU A 27 -2.03 18.55 7.94
N ASN A 28 -1.58 18.28 6.71
CA ASN A 28 -2.06 18.91 5.48
C ASN A 28 -3.21 18.12 4.83
N GLY A 29 -3.64 17.02 5.46
CA GLY A 29 -4.70 16.16 4.94
C GLY A 29 -4.23 15.16 3.87
N ALA A 30 -2.93 15.04 3.61
CA ALA A 30 -2.41 14.05 2.68
C ALA A 30 -2.55 12.64 3.25
N MET A 31 -3.06 11.73 2.43
CA MET A 31 -3.33 10.34 2.82
C MET A 31 -2.16 9.43 2.46
N TYR A 32 -1.85 8.50 3.37
CA TYR A 32 -0.81 7.50 3.20
C TYR A 32 -1.35 6.11 3.50
N ALA A 33 -0.87 5.12 2.77
CA ALA A 33 -1.19 3.71 2.97
C ALA A 33 0.00 2.97 3.58
N GLN A 34 -0.28 2.19 4.63
CA GLN A 34 0.68 1.30 5.26
C GLN A 34 0.26 -0.14 5.05
N ILE A 35 1.15 -0.97 4.51
CA ILE A 35 0.91 -2.41 4.39
C ILE A 35 1.17 -3.06 5.75
N ILE A 36 0.22 -3.88 6.21
CA ILE A 36 0.26 -4.53 7.54
C ILE A 36 0.45 -6.05 7.41
N GLU A 37 -0.20 -6.65 6.41
CA GLU A 37 -0.12 -8.10 6.24
C GLU A 37 -0.46 -8.52 4.81
N ASN A 38 0.28 -9.50 4.28
CA ASN A 38 -0.11 -10.24 3.07
C ASN A 38 -0.77 -11.57 3.47
N ILE A 39 -2.09 -11.67 3.26
CA ILE A 39 -2.93 -12.81 3.62
C ILE A 39 -3.04 -13.76 2.42
N VAL A 40 -2.47 -14.95 2.54
CA VAL A 40 -2.45 -15.99 1.48
C VAL A 40 -3.15 -17.27 1.93
N LYS A 41 -3.83 -17.96 1.02
CA LYS A 41 -4.59 -19.20 1.33
C LYS A 41 -3.71 -20.39 1.77
N ALA A 42 -2.46 -20.46 1.31
CA ALA A 42 -1.54 -21.52 1.68
C ALA A 42 -0.57 -21.04 2.77
N LYS A 43 -0.30 -21.86 3.79
CA LYS A 43 0.64 -21.61 4.92
C LYS A 43 2.08 -21.23 4.51
N ARG A 44 2.40 -21.18 3.21
CA ARG A 44 3.75 -20.92 2.70
C ARG A 44 3.83 -19.50 2.16
N LYS A 45 4.65 -18.71 2.85
CA LYS A 45 5.15 -17.36 2.55
C LYS A 45 4.19 -16.22 2.91
N ARG A 46 4.24 -15.83 4.20
CA ARG A 46 4.04 -14.42 4.58
C ARG A 46 5.06 -13.64 3.74
N GLY A 47 4.58 -12.91 2.74
CA GLY A 47 5.48 -12.07 1.94
C GLY A 47 6.11 -11.02 2.86
N THR A 48 7.42 -10.82 2.74
CA THR A 48 8.09 -9.66 3.32
C THR A 48 7.48 -8.42 2.69
N HIS A 49 7.03 -7.49 3.53
CA HIS A 49 6.60 -6.15 3.15
C HIS A 49 7.33 -5.19 4.07
N THR A 50 7.51 -3.95 3.62
CA THR A 50 8.01 -2.89 4.49
C THR A 50 6.86 -2.34 5.31
N THR A 51 7.16 -1.71 6.43
CA THR A 51 6.16 -0.98 7.23
C THR A 51 6.04 0.48 6.81
N ASN A 52 6.61 0.86 5.66
CA ASN A 52 6.65 2.24 5.20
C ASN A 52 5.25 2.77 4.88
N LEU A 53 5.12 4.09 4.98
CA LEU A 53 3.94 4.85 4.60
C LEU A 53 4.12 5.34 3.16
N TYR A 54 3.22 4.92 2.27
CA TYR A 54 3.23 5.35 0.87
C TYR A 54 2.16 6.41 0.65
N ARG A 55 2.55 7.60 0.20
CA ARG A 55 1.60 8.67 -0.08
C ARG A 55 0.70 8.24 -1.24
N VAL A 56 -0.61 8.26 -1.00
CA VAL A 56 -1.60 7.73 -1.95
C VAL A 56 -1.54 8.46 -3.29
N THR A 57 -1.41 9.78 -3.28
CA THR A 57 -1.41 10.62 -4.48
C THR A 57 -0.27 10.31 -5.42
N ASP A 58 0.90 9.95 -4.90
CA ASP A 58 2.12 9.74 -5.68
C ASP A 58 2.02 8.50 -6.58
N TYR A 59 1.12 7.58 -6.24
CA TYR A 59 0.94 6.30 -6.94
C TYR A 59 -0.46 6.12 -7.52
N LEU A 60 -1.37 7.07 -7.29
CA LEU A 60 -2.79 6.91 -7.59
C LEU A 60 -3.03 6.61 -9.07
N ASP A 61 -2.37 7.33 -9.97
CA ASP A 61 -2.51 7.16 -11.41
C ASP A 61 -1.92 5.84 -11.90
N TYR A 62 -0.97 5.29 -11.14
CA TYR A 62 -0.36 4.02 -11.51
C TYR A 62 -1.24 2.81 -11.19
N ARG A 63 -2.34 2.97 -10.43
CA ARG A 63 -3.17 1.84 -9.96
C ARG A 63 -3.66 0.88 -11.07
N PHE A 64 -3.65 1.29 -12.34
CA PHE A 64 -3.99 0.43 -13.49
C PHE A 64 -2.82 -0.02 -14.36
N ILE A 65 -1.61 0.55 -14.24
CA ILE A 65 -0.42 0.13 -14.99
C ILE A 65 0.36 -0.99 -14.30
N ARG A 66 1.35 -1.60 -14.97
CA ARG A 66 2.14 -2.70 -14.40
C ARG A 66 2.99 -2.19 -13.22
N ALA A 67 2.96 -2.93 -12.10
CA ALA A 67 3.68 -2.57 -10.86
C ALA A 67 5.20 -2.84 -10.95
N ARG A 68 5.65 -3.57 -11.97
CA ARG A 68 7.05 -3.96 -12.12
C ARG A 68 7.98 -2.76 -12.35
N ASP A 69 7.45 -1.65 -12.82
CA ASP A 69 8.27 -0.49 -13.19
C ASP A 69 8.28 0.57 -12.09
N TRP A 70 7.64 0.31 -10.94
CA TRP A 70 7.52 1.29 -9.86
C TRP A 70 8.80 1.32 -9.04
N VAL A 71 9.26 2.55 -8.79
CA VAL A 71 10.22 2.84 -7.73
C VAL A 71 9.41 3.41 -6.58
N LEU A 72 9.44 2.72 -5.44
CA LEU A 72 8.70 3.14 -4.27
C LEU A 72 9.59 3.98 -3.37
N VAL A 73 9.09 5.15 -3.03
CA VAL A 73 9.60 6.02 -1.97
C VAL A 73 8.51 6.12 -0.93
N GLY A 74 8.82 5.67 0.29
CA GLY A 74 7.90 5.69 1.42
C GLY A 74 8.50 6.51 2.55
N ILE A 75 7.72 6.68 3.61
CA ILE A 75 8.15 7.34 4.85
C ILE A 75 8.24 6.26 5.94
N ASP A 76 9.32 6.24 6.72
CA ASP A 76 9.40 5.35 7.88
C ASP A 76 8.42 5.84 8.95
N PRO A 77 7.44 5.02 9.39
CA PRO A 77 6.44 5.43 10.39
C PRO A 77 7.02 5.72 11.78
N LYS A 78 8.27 5.36 12.06
CA LYS A 78 8.94 5.59 13.36
C LYS A 78 9.68 6.91 13.41
N THR A 79 10.38 7.28 12.33
CA THR A 79 11.17 8.51 12.25
C THR A 79 10.44 9.63 11.51
N PHE A 80 9.44 9.27 10.69
CA PHE A 80 8.77 10.15 9.72
C PHE A 80 9.71 10.76 8.68
N GLU A 81 10.86 10.12 8.46
CA GLU A 81 11.80 10.48 7.40
C GLU A 81 11.53 9.66 6.14
N GLU A 82 11.88 10.24 4.99
CA GLU A 82 11.82 9.55 3.71
C GLU A 82 12.78 8.36 3.70
N ALA A 83 12.27 7.18 3.37
CA ALA A 83 13.06 5.97 3.20
C ALA A 83 13.75 5.98 1.83
N ALA A 84 14.89 5.29 1.74
CA ALA A 84 15.58 5.13 0.48
C ALA A 84 14.65 4.51 -0.60
N PRO A 85 14.77 4.91 -1.87
CA PRO A 85 13.96 4.33 -2.94
C PRO A 85 14.18 2.82 -3.08
N VAL A 86 13.08 2.06 -3.17
CA VAL A 86 13.13 0.59 -3.30
C VAL A 86 12.41 0.15 -4.57
N ARG A 87 13.04 -0.77 -5.31
CA ARG A 87 12.40 -1.53 -6.39
C ARG A 87 12.00 -2.91 -5.88
N ASP A 88 10.82 -3.00 -5.28
CA ASP A 88 10.23 -4.27 -4.83
C ASP A 88 8.88 -4.51 -5.52
N PHE A 89 8.85 -5.55 -6.36
CA PHE A 89 7.66 -5.89 -7.13
C PHE A 89 6.50 -6.42 -6.28
N ASN A 90 6.79 -7.05 -5.14
CA ASN A 90 5.75 -7.49 -4.22
C ASN A 90 5.09 -6.28 -3.57
N GLU A 91 5.91 -5.37 -3.06
CA GLU A 91 5.45 -4.15 -2.39
C GLU A 91 4.63 -3.28 -3.34
N ALA A 92 5.12 -3.06 -4.56
CA ALA A 92 4.39 -2.31 -5.58
C ALA A 92 3.07 -3.01 -5.95
N GLY A 93 3.07 -4.35 -5.98
CA GLY A 93 1.87 -5.15 -6.18
C GLY A 93 0.86 -5.05 -5.04
N PHE A 94 1.33 -4.92 -3.79
CA PHE A 94 0.49 -4.72 -2.60
C PHE A 94 -0.13 -3.32 -2.61
N LEU A 95 0.70 -2.29 -2.81
CA LEU A 95 0.26 -0.90 -2.89
C LEU A 95 -0.75 -0.71 -4.03
N LYS A 96 -0.48 -1.26 -5.21
CA LYS A 96 -1.44 -1.26 -6.33
C LYS A 96 -2.78 -1.86 -5.96
N ALA A 97 -2.80 -2.96 -5.20
CA ALA A 97 -4.06 -3.58 -4.76
C ALA A 97 -4.82 -2.67 -3.79
N ILE A 98 -4.12 -2.02 -2.86
CA ILE A 98 -4.69 -1.03 -1.94
C ILE A 98 -5.30 0.14 -2.71
N LEU A 99 -4.57 0.71 -3.66
CA LEU A 99 -5.04 1.85 -4.46
C LEU A 99 -6.30 1.51 -5.29
N LYS A 100 -6.36 0.31 -5.87
CA LYS A 100 -7.57 -0.14 -6.58
C LYS A 100 -8.77 -0.35 -5.65
N HIS A 101 -8.51 -0.74 -4.41
CA HIS A 101 -9.57 -0.94 -3.43
C HIS A 101 -10.13 0.39 -2.92
N LEU A 102 -9.26 1.36 -2.64
CA LEU A 102 -9.65 2.71 -2.22
C LEU A 102 -10.29 3.52 -3.38
N PHE A 103 -9.76 3.35 -4.59
CA PHE A 103 -10.17 4.12 -5.77
C PHE A 103 -10.49 3.16 -6.93
N PRO A 104 -11.62 2.43 -6.85
CA PRO A 104 -12.04 1.51 -7.90
C PRO A 104 -12.28 2.26 -9.22
N LYS A 105 -12.25 1.55 -10.35
CA LYS A 105 -12.70 2.14 -11.61
C LYS A 105 -14.17 2.57 -11.45
N PRO A 106 -14.57 3.73 -12.00
CA PRO A 106 -15.98 4.02 -12.17
C PRO A 106 -16.63 2.84 -12.91
N MET A 107 -17.78 2.37 -12.43
CA MET A 107 -18.59 1.45 -13.22
C MET A 107 -19.08 2.25 -14.43
N VAL A 108 -18.65 1.84 -15.62
CA VAL A 108 -19.14 2.36 -16.91
C VAL A 108 -20.34 1.52 -17.31
#